data_AF-A0A127B0L9-F1
#
_entry.id   AF-A0A127B0L9-F1
#
_cell.length_a   1.000
_cell.length_b   1.000
_cell.length_c   1.000
_cell.angle_alpha   90.00
_cell.angle_beta   90.00
_cell.angle_gamma   90.00
#
_symmetry.space_group_name_H-M   'P 1'
#
loop_
_entity.id
_entity.type
_entity.pdbx_description
1 polymer ?
#
loop_
_entity_poly.entity_id
_entity_poly.type
_entity_poly.pdbx_seq_one_letter_code
_entity_poly.pdbx_strand_id
1 'polypeptide(L)'
;MRTIFIIMLSMVYQLASAQIVTNIEGKIIDDKLHCLTGVVISNLKSGAKATSDQKGQFKIIASQGDSLEFRMVGFTTDKILIKDSSLPIKLIMADKEVNCLGAFWTERQYRVASRRMDRRMKKLYKQANGKDAWEQCFNQI
;
A
#
# COMPACT_ATOMS: atom_id res chain seq x y z
N MET A 1 2.18 51.72 6.88
CA MET A 1 1.23 50.72 7.44
C MET A 1 0.45 49.96 6.37
N ARG A 2 -0.04 50.63 5.31
CA ARG A 2 -0.79 49.99 4.21
C ARG A 2 0.00 48.92 3.42
N THR A 3 1.28 49.15 3.17
CA THR A 3 2.16 48.23 2.42
C THR A 3 2.59 47.00 3.22
N ILE A 4 2.73 47.13 4.54
CA ILE A 4 3.08 46.02 5.45
C ILE A 4 1.95 44.98 5.50
N PHE A 5 0.69 45.44 5.50
CA PHE A 5 -0.48 44.56 5.43
C PHE A 5 -0.53 43.75 4.13
N ILE A 6 -0.12 44.33 3.00
CA ILE A 6 -0.10 43.65 1.69
C ILE A 6 0.99 42.57 1.65
N ILE A 7 2.16 42.85 2.22
CA ILE A 7 3.26 41.88 2.31
C ILE A 7 2.86 40.71 3.23
N MET A 8 2.25 41.00 4.39
CA MET A 8 1.79 39.96 5.32
C MET A 8 0.71 39.07 4.70
N LEU A 9 -0.22 39.64 3.91
CA LEU A 9 -1.26 38.88 3.20
C LEU A 9 -0.68 37.98 2.09
N SER A 10 0.39 38.41 1.42
CA SER A 10 1.06 37.63 0.37
C SER A 10 1.89 36.45 0.92
N MET A 11 2.40 36.57 2.15
CA MET A 11 3.22 35.53 2.80
C MET A 11 2.38 34.35 3.32
N VAL A 12 1.12 34.58 3.68
CA VAL A 12 0.16 33.51 4.07
C VAL A 12 -0.20 32.62 2.87
N TYR A 13 -0.18 33.16 1.65
CA TYR A 13 -0.46 32.41 0.42
C TYR A 13 0.61 31.34 0.10
N GLN A 14 1.85 31.55 0.53
CA GLN A 14 2.95 30.61 0.25
C GLN A 14 2.95 29.39 1.18
N LEU A 15 2.22 29.42 2.30
CA LEU A 15 2.08 28.29 3.23
C LEU A 15 1.08 27.23 2.74
N ALA A 16 0.27 27.56 1.72
CA ALA A 16 -0.60 26.62 1.03
C ALA A 16 0.15 25.87 -0.09
N SER A 17 1.40 25.46 0.15
CA SER A 17 2.16 24.66 -0.81
C SER A 17 1.39 23.36 -1.09
N ALA A 18 1.08 23.18 -2.37
CA ALA A 18 0.22 22.13 -2.90
C ALA A 18 0.75 20.74 -2.52
N GLN A 19 -0.05 19.95 -1.81
CA GLN A 19 0.13 18.51 -1.83
C GLN A 19 -0.10 18.07 -3.27
N ILE A 20 0.93 17.54 -3.93
CA ILE A 20 0.82 17.00 -5.29
C ILE A 20 -0.06 15.75 -5.19
N VAL A 21 -1.36 15.98 -5.39
CA VAL A 21 -2.38 14.93 -5.48
C VAL A 21 -2.22 14.29 -6.85
N THR A 22 -1.69 13.07 -6.88
CA THR A 22 -1.55 12.28 -8.11
C THR A 22 -2.32 11.00 -8.02
N ASN A 23 -2.52 10.38 -9.18
CA ASN A 23 -2.97 9.01 -9.21
C ASN A 23 -1.78 8.10 -8.92
N ILE A 24 -1.81 7.43 -7.78
CA ILE A 24 -0.93 6.33 -7.46
C ILE A 24 -1.44 5.09 -8.17
N GLU A 25 -0.59 4.50 -8.99
CA GLU A 25 -0.85 3.24 -9.66
C GLU A 25 -0.10 2.11 -8.96
N GLY A 26 -0.57 0.88 -9.13
CA GLY A 26 0.11 -0.25 -8.56
C GLY A 26 -0.49 -1.59 -8.95
N LYS A 27 0.17 -2.65 -8.49
CA LYS A 27 -0.22 -4.03 -8.71
C LYS A 27 -0.17 -4.84 -7.42
N ILE A 28 -1.18 -5.69 -7.25
CA ILE A 28 -1.36 -6.51 -6.05
C ILE A 28 -1.44 -7.98 -6.47
N ILE A 29 -0.62 -8.81 -5.83
CA ILE A 29 -0.58 -10.26 -6.03
C ILE A 29 -0.65 -11.00 -4.69
N ASP A 30 -0.96 -12.30 -4.72
CA ASP A 30 -0.89 -13.17 -3.55
C ASP A 30 0.51 -13.78 -3.35
N ASP A 31 0.66 -14.56 -2.29
CA ASP A 31 1.91 -15.26 -1.98
C ASP A 31 2.24 -16.42 -2.93
N LYS A 32 1.31 -16.78 -3.83
CA LYS A 32 1.49 -17.72 -4.94
C LYS A 32 1.80 -16.99 -6.27
N LEU A 33 1.88 -15.66 -6.23
CA LEU A 33 2.13 -14.77 -7.37
C LEU A 33 0.97 -14.69 -8.38
N HIS A 34 -0.25 -14.99 -7.94
CA HIS A 34 -1.46 -14.73 -8.72
C HIS A 34 -1.95 -13.29 -8.51
N CYS A 35 -2.57 -12.73 -9.54
CA CYS A 35 -3.21 -11.42 -9.46
C CYS A 35 -4.37 -11.43 -8.48
N LEU A 36 -4.44 -10.42 -7.61
CA LEU A 36 -5.57 -10.25 -6.71
C LEU A 36 -6.55 -9.22 -7.26
N THR A 37 -7.70 -9.70 -7.72
CA THR A 37 -8.87 -8.89 -8.10
C THR A 37 -9.72 -8.57 -6.87
N GLY A 38 -10.30 -7.37 -6.82
CA GLY A 38 -11.28 -7.04 -5.78
C GLY A 38 -10.68 -6.58 -4.45
N VAL A 39 -9.37 -6.32 -4.40
CA VAL A 39 -8.74 -5.73 -3.21
C VAL A 39 -9.24 -4.31 -3.06
N VAL A 40 -9.76 -3.97 -1.88
CA VAL A 40 -10.21 -2.61 -1.56
C VAL A 40 -9.00 -1.80 -1.09
N ILE A 41 -8.71 -0.71 -1.79
CA ILE A 41 -7.66 0.25 -1.44
C ILE A 41 -8.34 1.51 -0.89
N SER A 42 -7.96 1.93 0.32
CA SER A 42 -8.50 3.12 0.96
C SER A 42 -7.37 4.07 1.36
N ASN A 43 -7.45 5.32 0.94
CA ASN A 43 -6.61 6.39 1.48
C ASN A 43 -7.17 6.79 2.86
N LEU A 44 -6.40 6.52 3.92
CA LEU A 44 -6.84 6.74 5.30
C LEU A 44 -6.95 8.22 5.67
N LYS A 45 -6.35 9.12 4.89
CA LYS A 45 -6.37 10.56 5.13
C LYS A 45 -7.50 11.25 4.35
N SER A 46 -7.61 10.97 3.05
CA SER A 46 -8.61 11.62 2.18
C SER A 46 -9.95 10.88 2.12
N GLY A 47 -9.98 9.60 2.52
CA GLY A 47 -11.15 8.74 2.36
C GLY A 47 -11.37 8.22 0.94
N ALA A 48 -10.51 8.56 -0.02
CA ALA A 48 -10.58 8.03 -1.38
C ALA A 48 -10.51 6.50 -1.38
N LYS A 49 -11.25 5.86 -2.29
CA LYS A 49 -11.31 4.40 -2.42
C LYS A 49 -11.11 3.97 -3.87
N ALA A 50 -10.49 2.81 -4.04
CA ALA A 50 -10.35 2.13 -5.32
C ALA A 50 -10.44 0.61 -5.12
N THR A 51 -10.50 -0.13 -6.21
CA THR A 51 -10.49 -1.60 -6.20
C THR A 51 -9.55 -2.11 -7.28
N SER A 52 -8.84 -3.21 -7.00
CA SER A 52 -7.98 -3.84 -8.01
C SER A 52 -8.78 -4.62 -9.06
N ASP A 53 -8.31 -4.59 -10.31
CA ASP A 53 -8.94 -5.26 -11.45
C ASP A 53 -8.50 -6.73 -11.60
N GLN A 54 -8.91 -7.37 -12.71
CA GLN A 54 -8.58 -8.77 -13.03
C GLN A 54 -7.08 -9.04 -13.16
N LYS A 55 -6.29 -7.99 -13.45
CA LYS A 55 -4.83 -8.02 -13.54
C LYS A 55 -4.18 -7.54 -12.25
N GLY A 56 -4.93 -7.44 -11.16
CA GLY A 56 -4.46 -6.94 -9.87
C GLY A 56 -4.01 -5.49 -9.91
N GLN A 57 -4.30 -4.75 -10.98
CA GLN A 57 -3.90 -3.37 -11.15
C GLN A 57 -4.91 -2.45 -10.45
N PHE A 58 -4.43 -1.34 -9.90
CA PHE A 58 -5.28 -0.32 -9.32
C PHE A 58 -4.75 1.08 -9.58
N LYS A 59 -5.63 2.06 -9.43
CA LYS A 59 -5.33 3.48 -9.51
C LYS A 59 -6.12 4.22 -8.42
N ILE A 60 -5.45 5.02 -7.59
CA ILE A 60 -6.08 5.74 -6.49
C ILE A 60 -5.46 7.13 -6.32
N ILE A 61 -6.30 8.10 -5.96
CA ILE A 61 -5.87 9.46 -5.66
C ILE A 61 -5.20 9.51 -4.26
N ALA A 62 -3.92 9.85 -4.22
CA ALA A 62 -3.19 10.04 -2.96
C ALA A 62 -1.97 10.95 -3.14
N SER A 63 -1.49 11.49 -2.02
CA SER A 63 -0.32 12.35 -1.96
C SER A 63 0.80 11.70 -1.15
N GLN A 64 2.03 12.21 -1.31
CA GLN A 64 3.13 11.88 -0.42
C GLN A 64 2.73 12.15 1.05
N GLY A 65 3.07 11.21 1.93
CA GLY A 65 2.70 11.25 3.35
C GLY A 65 1.33 10.63 3.67
N ASP A 66 0.51 10.34 2.67
CA ASP A 66 -0.74 9.62 2.89
C ASP A 66 -0.47 8.14 3.19
N SER A 67 -1.36 7.51 3.95
CA SER A 67 -1.33 6.08 4.21
C SER A 67 -2.46 5.38 3.47
N LEU A 68 -2.11 4.41 2.62
CA LEU A 68 -3.07 3.55 1.94
C LEU A 68 -3.25 2.25 2.71
N GLU A 69 -4.49 1.83 2.90
CA GLU A 69 -4.88 0.55 3.47
C GLU A 69 -5.42 -0.37 2.38
N PHE A 70 -4.95 -1.62 2.37
CA PHE A 70 -5.32 -2.66 1.41
C PHE A 70 -6.05 -3.77 2.16
N ARG A 71 -7.27 -4.10 1.73
CA ARG A 71 -8.14 -5.10 2.38
C ARG A 71 -8.78 -6.03 1.38
N MET A 72 -8.75 -7.32 1.71
CA MET A 72 -9.48 -8.37 1.02
C MET A 72 -9.83 -9.49 2.00
N VAL A 73 -11.01 -10.09 1.84
CA VAL A 73 -11.44 -11.22 2.67
C VAL A 73 -10.48 -12.39 2.45
N GLY A 74 -10.04 -13.02 3.54
CA GLY A 74 -9.09 -14.13 3.49
C GLY A 74 -7.61 -13.71 3.50
N PHE A 75 -7.30 -12.41 3.44
CA PHE A 75 -5.93 -11.88 3.42
C PHE A 75 -5.63 -11.00 4.64
N THR A 76 -4.34 -10.77 4.90
CA THR A 76 -3.87 -9.77 5.85
C THR A 76 -4.21 -8.35 5.39
N THR A 77 -4.53 -7.46 6.32
CA THR A 77 -4.66 -6.03 6.01
C THR A 77 -3.28 -5.40 5.99
N ASP A 78 -2.92 -4.79 4.86
CA ASP A 78 -1.63 -4.11 4.68
C ASP A 78 -1.81 -2.60 4.68
N LYS A 79 -0.83 -1.87 5.23
CA LYS A 79 -0.79 -0.40 5.23
C LYS A 79 0.53 0.09 4.65
N ILE A 80 0.46 0.97 3.66
CA ILE A 80 1.63 1.53 2.98
C ILE A 80 1.60 3.05 3.11
N LEU A 81 2.69 3.62 3.62
CA LEU A 81 2.95 5.05 3.58
C LEU A 81 3.48 5.44 2.20
N ILE A 82 2.84 6.40 1.54
CA ILE A 82 3.31 6.94 0.26
C ILE A 82 4.55 7.80 0.52
N LYS A 83 5.73 7.24 0.24
CA LYS A 83 7.00 7.97 0.35
C LYS A 83 7.31 8.78 -0.90
N ASP A 84 6.85 8.32 -2.05
CA ASP A 84 7.04 8.96 -3.35
C ASP A 84 5.80 8.67 -4.18
N SER A 85 5.13 9.71 -4.66
CA SER A 85 3.88 9.59 -5.41
C SER A 85 4.08 9.30 -6.91
N SER A 86 5.34 9.26 -7.36
CA SER A 86 5.71 8.91 -8.74
C SER A 86 5.99 7.42 -8.94
N LEU A 87 6.21 6.67 -7.86
CA LEU A 87 6.54 5.25 -7.93
C LEU A 87 5.30 4.36 -7.86
N PRO A 88 5.16 3.37 -8.75
CA PRO A 88 4.06 2.43 -8.66
C PRO A 88 4.22 1.51 -7.43
N ILE A 89 3.11 1.20 -6.79
CA ILE A 89 3.09 0.27 -5.66
C ILE A 89 3.10 -1.16 -6.17
N LYS A 90 4.01 -1.97 -5.64
CA LYS A 90 4.05 -3.43 -5.84
C LYS A 90 3.79 -4.09 -4.49
N LEU A 91 2.65 -4.74 -4.34
CA LEU A 91 2.22 -5.36 -3.08
C LEU A 91 1.98 -6.85 -3.25
N ILE A 92 2.54 -7.65 -2.34
CA ILE A 92 2.17 -9.04 -2.12
C ILE A 92 1.32 -9.09 -0.84
N MET A 93 0.06 -9.49 -0.93
CA MET A 93 -0.79 -9.73 0.24
C MET A 93 -0.70 -11.20 0.66
N ALA A 94 -0.56 -11.46 1.95
CA ALA A 94 -0.48 -12.81 2.48
C ALA A 94 -1.86 -13.32 2.92
N ASP A 95 -2.12 -14.61 2.75
CA ASP A 95 -3.30 -15.26 3.31
C ASP A 95 -3.35 -15.05 4.83
N LYS A 96 -4.55 -14.82 5.36
CA LYS A 96 -4.77 -14.74 6.79
C LYS A 96 -4.70 -16.14 7.38
N GLU A 97 -3.57 -16.47 7.98
CA GLU A 97 -3.42 -17.77 8.66
C GLU A 97 -4.45 -17.89 9.80
N VAL A 98 -5.25 -18.96 9.80
CA VAL A 98 -6.34 -19.23 10.78
C VAL A 98 -5.83 -19.25 12.24
N ASN A 99 -4.51 -19.42 12.44
CA ASN A 99 -3.88 -19.50 13.77
C ASN A 99 -3.81 -18.16 14.53
N CYS A 100 -4.32 -17.07 13.97
CA CYS A 100 -4.43 -15.78 14.67
C CYS A 100 -5.72 -15.62 15.52
N LEU A 101 -6.57 -16.64 15.61
CA LEU A 101 -7.87 -16.58 16.30
C LEU A 101 -7.88 -17.02 17.78
N GLY A 102 -6.74 -17.02 18.49
CA GLY A 102 -6.81 -17.29 19.95
C GLY A 102 -5.54 -17.69 20.69
N ALA A 103 -4.38 -17.79 20.03
CA ALA A 103 -3.14 -18.08 20.75
C ALA A 103 -2.61 -16.83 21.46
N PHE A 104 -2.47 -16.90 22.79
CA PHE A 104 -1.66 -15.94 23.54
C PHE A 104 -0.19 -16.20 23.23
N TRP A 105 0.44 -15.29 22.50
CA TRP A 105 1.86 -15.36 22.16
C TRP A 105 2.68 -14.56 23.16
N THR A 106 3.78 -15.13 23.65
CA THR A 106 4.82 -14.34 24.32
C THR A 106 5.51 -13.41 23.32
N GLU A 107 6.08 -12.30 23.80
CA GLU A 107 6.85 -11.37 22.95
C GLU A 107 7.96 -12.06 22.15
N ARG A 108 8.65 -13.04 22.77
CA ARG A 108 9.71 -13.79 22.11
C ARG A 108 9.18 -14.59 20.92
N GLN A 109 8.04 -15.26 21.10
CA GLN A 109 7.45 -16.04 20.02
C GLN A 109 6.93 -15.13 18.90
N TYR A 110 6.28 -14.01 19.24
CA TYR A 110 5.86 -13.01 18.25
C TYR A 110 7.05 -12.51 17.42
N ARG A 111 8.15 -12.15 18.07
CA ARG A 111 9.38 -11.70 17.41
C ARG A 111 9.97 -12.76 16.47
N VAL A 112 9.94 -14.04 16.87
CA VAL A 112 10.42 -15.14 16.02
C VAL A 112 9.50 -15.35 14.82
N ALA A 113 8.19 -15.33 15.03
CA ALA A 113 7.19 -15.46 13.96
C ALA A 113 7.31 -14.30 12.95
N SER A 114 7.36 -13.05 13.42
CA SER A 114 7.56 -11.87 12.58
C SER A 114 8.85 -11.97 11.75
N ARG A 115 9.98 -12.35 12.36
CA ARG A 115 11.24 -12.56 11.60
C ARG A 115 11.14 -13.65 10.54
N ARG A 116 10.40 -14.73 10.80
CA ARG A 116 10.16 -15.79 9.81
C ARG A 116 9.32 -15.24 8.65
N MET A 117 8.29 -14.47 8.97
CA MET A 117 7.43 -13.84 7.98
C MET A 117 8.20 -12.82 7.12
N ASP A 118 9.02 -11.97 7.72
CA ASP A 118 9.87 -11.01 6.99
C ASP A 118 10.79 -11.72 5.99
N ARG A 119 11.40 -12.84 6.39
CA ARG A 119 12.24 -13.66 5.51
C ARG A 119 11.42 -14.27 4.37
N ARG A 120 10.21 -14.75 4.64
CA ARG A 120 9.29 -15.27 3.62
C ARG A 120 8.92 -14.16 2.64
N MET A 121 8.48 -12.99 3.11
CA MET A 121 8.17 -11.85 2.25
C MET A 121 9.35 -11.45 1.39
N LYS A 122 10.56 -11.33 1.95
CA LYS A 122 11.76 -10.99 1.18
C LYS A 122 12.04 -11.99 0.06
N LYS A 123 11.83 -13.29 0.29
CA LYS A 123 11.96 -14.32 -0.75
C LYS A 123 10.89 -14.18 -1.82
N LEU A 124 9.65 -13.93 -1.44
CA LEU A 124 8.53 -13.73 -2.38
C LEU A 124 8.75 -12.52 -3.28
N TYR A 125 9.15 -11.37 -2.72
CA TYR A 125 9.48 -10.20 -3.53
C TYR A 125 10.65 -10.46 -4.49
N LYS A 126 11.68 -11.19 -4.06
CA LYS A 126 12.78 -11.61 -4.94
C LYS A 126 12.27 -12.50 -6.08
N GLN A 127 11.38 -13.44 -5.77
CA GLN A 127 10.80 -14.34 -6.76
C GLN A 127 9.89 -13.61 -7.74
N ALA A 128 9.04 -12.70 -7.27
CA ALA A 128 8.16 -11.88 -8.09
C ALA A 128 8.94 -11.02 -9.08
N ASN A 129 10.05 -10.41 -8.64
CA ASN A 129 10.95 -9.65 -9.49
C ASN A 129 11.70 -10.53 -10.51
N GLY A 130 12.07 -11.76 -10.13
CA GLY A 130 12.82 -12.66 -11.02
C GLY A 130 11.96 -13.42 -12.03
N LYS A 131 10.64 -13.43 -11.85
CA LYS A 131 9.66 -14.13 -12.73
C LYS A 131 8.78 -13.16 -13.53
N ASP A 132 9.07 -11.86 -13.49
CA ASP A 132 8.24 -10.81 -14.08
C ASP A 132 6.74 -10.90 -13.68
N ALA A 133 6.46 -11.37 -12.46
CA ALA A 133 5.11 -11.53 -11.95
C ALA A 133 4.34 -10.19 -11.88
N TRP A 134 5.10 -9.09 -11.81
CA TRP A 134 4.57 -7.74 -11.88
C TRP A 134 4.04 -7.35 -13.26
N GLU A 135 4.49 -8.01 -14.34
CA GLU A 135 4.00 -7.78 -15.69
C GLU A 135 2.95 -8.82 -16.09
N GLN A 136 3.23 -10.11 -15.82
CA GLN A 136 2.34 -11.21 -16.16
C GLN A 136 1.99 -12.01 -14.90
N CYS A 137 0.71 -12.03 -14.52
CA CYS A 137 0.30 -12.88 -13.41
C CYS A 137 0.15 -14.33 -13.85
N PHE A 138 0.45 -15.23 -12.93
CA PHE A 138 0.07 -16.63 -13.10
C PHE A 138 -1.44 -16.73 -12.90
N ASN A 139 -2.13 -17.42 -13.82
CA ASN A 139 -3.57 -17.66 -13.70
C ASN A 139 -3.81 -18.78 -12.67
N GLN A 140 -4.81 -18.62 -11.81
CA GLN A 140 -5.40 -19.75 -11.10
C GLN A 140 -6.12 -20.63 -12.13
N ILE A 141 -5.63 -21.85 -12.33
CA ILE A 141 -6.32 -22.93 -13.08
C ILE A 141 -7.07 -23.77 -12.06
#